data_AF-A0A496Y7D0-F1
#
_entry.id   AF-A0A496Y7D0-F1
#
_cell.length_a   1.000
_cell.length_b   1.000
_cell.length_c   1.000
_cell.angle_alpha   90.00
_cell.angle_beta   90.00
_cell.angle_gamma   90.00
#
_symmetry.space_group_name_H-M   'P 1'
#
loop_
_entity.id
_entity.type
_entity.pdbx_description
1 polymer ?
#
loop_
_entity_poly.entity_id
_entity_poly.type
_entity_poly.pdbx_seq_one_letter_code
_entity_poly.pdbx_strand_id
1 'polypeptide(L)' 'MKYPHIDPVLIHFGPFAVRWYGLMYVVGFLLGYFLLLKFSQREQYD' A
#
# COMPACT_ATOMS: atom_id res chain seq x y z
N MET A 1 -10.15 -25.55 15.48
CA MET A 1 -10.39 -24.30 14.72
C MET A 1 -9.28 -24.19 13.69
N LYS A 2 -9.59 -24.17 12.39
CA LYS A 2 -8.58 -24.16 11.32
C LYS A 2 -8.39 -22.70 10.90
N TYR A 3 -7.31 -22.08 11.36
CA TYR A 3 -6.94 -20.76 10.87
C TYR A 3 -6.41 -20.90 9.44
N PRO A 4 -6.81 -20.03 8.52
CA PRO A 4 -6.22 -20.04 7.19
C PRO A 4 -4.76 -19.59 7.33
N HIS A 5 -3.83 -20.52 7.06
CA HIS A 5 -2.41 -20.22 6.90
C HIS A 5 -2.23 -19.52 5.56
N ILE A 6 -2.67 -18.27 5.51
CA ILE A 6 -2.28 -17.35 4.47
C ILE A 6 -0.81 -17.07 4.81
N ASP A 7 0.10 -17.26 3.85
CA ASP A 7 1.51 -16.90 4.04
C ASP A 7 1.62 -15.40 4.41
N PRO A 8 2.79 -14.81 4.64
CA PRO A 8 2.87 -13.36 4.70
C PRO A 8 3.62 -12.79 3.50
N VAL A 9 4.27 -13.64 2.73
CA VAL A 9 5.25 -13.25 1.73
C VAL A 9 4.67 -13.38 0.33
N LEU A 10 4.61 -12.24 -0.35
CA LEU A 10 4.17 -12.13 -1.73
C LEU A 10 5.26 -12.62 -2.70
N ILE A 11 6.50 -12.14 -2.49
CA ILE A 11 7.64 -12.43 -3.37
C ILE A 11 8.91 -12.52 -2.52
N HIS A 12 9.73 -13.54 -2.77
CA HIS A 12 11.06 -13.70 -2.20
C HIS A 12 12.12 -13.28 -3.23
N PHE A 13 12.90 -12.25 -2.93
CA PHE A 13 14.10 -11.85 -3.65
C PHE A 13 15.32 -12.09 -2.76
N GLY A 14 15.85 -13.32 -2.77
CA GLY A 14 17.00 -13.71 -1.94
C GLY A 14 16.72 -13.49 -0.44
N PRO A 15 17.53 -12.69 0.29
CA PRO A 15 17.29 -12.38 1.71
C PRO A 15 16.12 -11.43 1.95
N PHE A 16 15.53 -10.84 0.89
CA PHE A 16 14.41 -9.91 1.01
C PHE A 16 13.07 -10.61 0.74
N ALA A 17 12.19 -10.61 1.75
CA ALA A 17 10.83 -11.10 1.65
C ALA A 17 9.85 -9.91 1.58
N VAL A 18 9.24 -9.70 0.42
CA VAL A 18 8.20 -8.68 0.23
C VAL A 18 6.88 -9.24 0.74
N ARG A 19 6.25 -8.54 1.68
CA ARG A 19 5.03 -8.99 2.35
C ARG A 19 3.81 -8.20 1.91
N TRP A 20 2.65 -8.85 1.83
CA TRP A 20 1.43 -8.18 1.34
C TRP A 20 0.96 -7.05 2.24
N TYR A 21 1.14 -7.14 3.55
CA TYR A 21 0.81 -6.03 4.44
C TYR A 21 1.69 -4.80 4.14
N GLY A 22 2.96 -5.01 3.80
CA GLY A 22 3.84 -3.94 3.32
C GLY A 22 3.32 -3.29 2.05
N LEU A 23 2.87 -4.11 1.09
CA LEU A 23 2.25 -3.63 -0.15
C LEU A 23 0.99 -2.80 0.14
N MET A 24 0.16 -3.21 1.10
CA MET A 24 -1.04 -2.45 1.49
C MET A 24 -0.70 -1.06 2.03
N TYR A 25 0.38 -0.91 2.80
CA TYR A 25 0.85 0.41 3.24
C TYR A 25 1.27 1.29 2.06
N VAL A 26 2.02 0.74 1.11
CA VAL A 26 2.46 1.48 -0.09
C VAL A 26 1.26 1.92 -0.92
N VAL A 27 0.30 1.02 -1.15
CA VAL A 27 -0.93 1.34 -1.89
C VAL A 27 -1.74 2.42 -1.18
N GLY A 28 -1.95 2.30 0.13
CA GLY A 28 -2.67 3.31 0.91
C GLY A 28 -2.00 4.68 0.87
N PHE A 29 -0.67 4.71 0.97
CA PHE A 29 0.11 5.94 0.87
C PHE A 29 0.00 6.57 -0.52
N LEU A 30 0.14 5.79 -1.58
CA LEU A 30 0.02 6.27 -2.97
C LEU A 30 -1.38 6.81 -3.26
N LEU A 31 -2.43 6.12 -2.79
CA LEU A 31 -3.81 6.59 -2.93
C LEU A 31 -4.04 7.90 -2.17
N GLY A 32 -3.59 7.99 -0.92
CA GLY A 32 -3.67 9.22 -0.13
C GLY A 32 -2.92 10.38 -0.77
N TYR A 33 -1.70 10.13 -1.26
CA TYR A 33 -0.89 11.11 -1.96
C TYR A 33 -1.54 11.58 -3.27
N PHE A 34 -2.05 10.64 -4.08
CA PHE A 34 -2.73 10.97 -5.33
C PHE A 34 -4.00 11.78 -5.10
N LEU A 35 -4.79 11.43 -4.08
CA LEU A 35 -5.96 12.21 -3.67
C LEU A 35 -5.54 13.60 -3.20
N LEU A 36 -4.53 13.71 -2.34
CA LEU A 36 -4.02 14.98 -1.85
C LEU A 36 -3.55 15.89 -2.98
N LEU A 37 -2.80 15.37 -3.94
CA LEU A 37 -2.39 16.12 -5.13
C LEU A 37 -3.60 16.58 -5.96
N LYS A 38 -4.61 15.72 -6.12
CA LYS A 38 -5.85 16.04 -6.83
C LYS A 38 -6.67 17.11 -6.11
N PHE A 39 -6.73 17.08 -4.78
CA PHE A 39 -7.43 18.07 -3.96
C PHE A 39 -6.67 19.39 -3.86
N SER A 40 -5.34 19.36 -3.75
CA SER A 40 -4.50 20.56 -3.69
C SER A 40 -4.64 21.45 -4.93
N GLN A 41 -4.94 20.86 -6.10
CA GLN A 41 -5.20 21.62 -7.33
C GLN A 41 -6.60 22.23 -7.39
N ARG A 42 -7.51 21.87 -6.48
CA ARG A 42 -8.88 22.42 -6.42
C ARG A 42 -9.04 23.58 -5.45
N GLU A 43 -8.16 23.69 -4.46
CA GLU A 43 -8.22 24.75 -3.44
C GLU A 43 -7.46 26.03 -3.86
N GLN A 44 -6.75 26.01 -4.99
CA GLN A 44 -6.04 27.17 -5.55
C GLN A 44 -6.86 27.98 -6.57
N TYR A 45 -8.19 27.78 -6.64
CA TYR A 45 -9.09 28.52 -7.55
C TYR A 45 -10.21 29.32 -6.84
N ASP A 46 -10.23 29.39 -5.52
CA ASP A 46 -10.99 30.38 -4.74
C ASP A 46 -10.01 31.37 -4.08
#